data_AF-A0A323V1U8-F1
#
_entry.id   AF-A0A323V1U8-F1
#
_cell.length_a   1.000
_cell.length_b   1.000
_cell.length_c   1.000
_cell.angle_alpha   90.00
_cell.angle_beta   90.00
_cell.angle_gamma   90.00
#
_symmetry.space_group_name_H-M   'P 1'
#
loop_
_entity.id
_entity.type
_entity.pdbx_description
1 polymer ?
#
loop_
_entity_poly.entity_id
_entity_poly.type
_entity_poly.pdbx_seq_one_letter_code
_entity_poly.pdbx_strand_id
1 'polypeptide(L)'
;GYTPVEPHIMIVQQPIAAPPDQMQTVPYKLVTHAYRRQLPEVKTTDYLMAIWLQPWIKEQGAHDVLYLWEGAVTECPRSNFFIISQHNTLVTSANGMLQGITRANILSVAKDSMAVEERTLTLEDIRTAKEAFISSSTKR
;
A
#
# COMPACT_ATOMS: atom_id res chain seq x y z
N GLY A 1 6.18 30.49 -6.96
CA GLY A 1 4.85 30.47 -7.62
C GLY A 1 4.52 29.04 -8.02
N TYR A 2 3.25 28.74 -8.29
CA TYR A 2 2.79 27.42 -8.74
C TYR A 2 2.78 27.28 -10.28
N THR A 3 3.35 28.26 -10.98
CA THR A 3 3.48 28.26 -12.45
C THR A 3 4.43 27.15 -12.89
N PRO A 4 3.98 26.23 -13.77
CA PRO A 4 4.87 25.25 -14.38
C PRO A 4 6.07 25.92 -15.09
N VAL A 5 7.23 25.29 -14.99
CA VAL A 5 8.48 25.71 -15.64
C VAL A 5 9.02 24.54 -16.48
N GLU A 6 10.18 24.72 -17.10
CA GLU A 6 10.88 23.63 -17.78
C GLU A 6 11.10 22.44 -16.81
N PRO A 7 10.65 21.22 -17.15
CA PRO A 7 10.76 20.07 -16.26
C PRO A 7 12.21 19.64 -16.01
N HIS A 8 12.52 19.24 -14.77
CA HIS A 8 13.80 18.63 -14.43
C HIS A 8 13.69 17.11 -14.45
N ILE A 9 14.66 16.43 -15.07
CA ILE A 9 14.79 14.97 -15.04
C ILE A 9 15.98 14.60 -14.15
N MET A 10 15.74 13.73 -13.17
CA MET A 10 16.78 13.20 -12.29
C MET A 10 16.71 11.68 -12.26
N ILE A 11 17.85 11.02 -12.45
CA ILE A 11 17.99 9.57 -12.33
C ILE A 11 18.97 9.30 -11.18
N VAL A 12 18.53 8.50 -10.20
CA VAL A 12 19.33 8.13 -9.03
C VAL A 12 19.43 6.61 -8.97
N GLN A 13 20.66 6.10 -8.87
CA GLN A 13 20.94 4.68 -8.65
C GLN A 13 21.45 4.49 -7.23
N GLN A 14 20.86 3.55 -6.50
CA GLN A 14 21.30 3.15 -5.17
C GLN A 14 21.39 1.62 -5.10
N PRO A 15 22.37 1.06 -4.36
CA PRO A 15 22.40 -0.38 -4.13
C PRO A 15 21.16 -0.82 -3.34
N ILE A 16 20.59 -1.96 -3.73
CA ILE A 16 19.48 -2.60 -3.02
C ILE A 16 19.99 -3.96 -2.53
N ALA A 17 19.79 -4.23 -1.24
CA ALA A 17 20.16 -5.52 -0.65
C ALA A 17 19.40 -6.67 -1.32
N ALA A 18 20.04 -7.84 -1.39
CA ALA A 18 19.35 -9.06 -1.80
C ALA A 18 18.21 -9.37 -0.80
N PRO A 19 17.09 -9.95 -1.27
CA PRO A 19 16.07 -10.49 -0.36
C PRO A 19 16.71 -11.51 0.59
N PRO A 20 16.23 -11.62 1.84
CA PRO A 20 16.70 -12.65 2.74
C PRO A 20 16.31 -14.04 2.21
N ASP A 21 17.15 -15.05 2.48
CA ASP A 21 16.88 -16.45 2.10
C ASP A 21 15.65 -17.03 2.83
N GLN A 22 15.25 -16.41 3.94
CA GLN A 22 14.11 -16.81 4.76
C GLN A 22 13.16 -15.63 4.94
N MET A 23 11.85 -15.91 4.82
CA MET A 23 10.81 -14.91 5.11
C MET A 23 10.81 -14.53 6.58
N GLN A 24 10.63 -13.24 6.85
CA GLN A 24 10.42 -12.73 8.19
C GLN A 24 9.08 -13.24 8.74
N THR A 25 9.11 -13.90 9.88
CA THR A 25 7.91 -14.36 10.61
C THR A 25 7.41 -13.34 11.63
N VAL A 26 8.11 -12.21 11.77
CA VAL A 26 7.71 -11.14 12.68
C VAL A 26 6.47 -10.43 12.10
N PRO A 27 5.38 -10.28 12.88
CA PRO A 27 4.18 -9.62 12.42
C PRO A 27 4.44 -8.18 11.93
N TYR A 28 3.98 -7.87 10.72
CA TYR A 28 4.04 -6.52 10.17
C TYR A 28 2.86 -5.68 10.65
N LYS A 29 3.04 -4.96 11.76
CA LYS A 29 2.00 -4.10 12.36
C LYS A 29 1.75 -2.82 11.54
N LEU A 30 0.50 -2.59 11.17
CA LEU A 30 0.00 -1.34 10.59
C LEU A 30 -0.89 -0.59 11.59
N VAL A 31 -0.90 0.73 11.52
CA VAL A 31 -1.89 1.59 12.20
C VAL A 31 -2.76 2.29 11.17
N THR A 32 -3.99 2.65 11.50
CA THR A 32 -4.91 3.30 10.54
C THR A 32 -4.96 4.81 10.74
N HIS A 33 -5.08 5.56 9.65
CA HIS A 33 -5.22 7.02 9.70
C HIS A 33 -6.21 7.52 8.64
N ALA A 34 -7.08 8.44 9.02
CA ALA A 34 -8.12 9.00 8.14
C ALA A 34 -7.51 10.03 7.19
N TYR A 35 -7.15 9.60 5.98
CA TYR A 35 -6.50 10.42 4.97
C TYR A 35 -6.62 9.79 3.59
N ARG A 36 -6.56 10.63 2.55
CA ARG A 36 -6.35 10.24 1.16
C ARG A 36 -5.44 11.26 0.50
N ARG A 37 -4.51 10.82 -0.34
CA ARG A 37 -3.68 11.73 -1.15
C ARG A 37 -4.59 12.55 -2.08
N GLN A 38 -4.17 13.77 -2.39
CA GLN A 38 -4.94 14.70 -3.25
C GLN A 38 -5.14 14.13 -4.65
N LEU A 39 -4.10 13.46 -5.19
CA LEU A 39 -4.12 12.77 -6.47
C LEU A 39 -3.63 11.32 -6.25
N PRO A 40 -4.48 10.42 -5.73
CA PRO A 40 -4.03 9.11 -5.29
C PRO A 40 -3.55 8.21 -6.43
N GLU A 41 -4.04 8.42 -7.65
CA GLU A 41 -3.61 7.66 -8.83
C GLU A 41 -2.27 8.15 -9.40
N VAL A 42 -1.77 9.30 -8.96
CA VAL A 42 -0.52 9.89 -9.44
C VAL A 42 0.59 9.66 -8.41
N LYS A 43 1.74 9.17 -8.88
CA LYS A 43 2.93 9.05 -8.03
C LYS A 43 3.70 10.38 -8.02
N THR A 44 3.33 11.25 -7.09
CA THR A 44 4.02 12.53 -6.85
C THR A 44 5.18 12.38 -5.86
N THR A 45 5.97 13.44 -5.69
CA THR A 45 6.98 13.56 -4.63
C THR A 45 6.40 14.08 -3.31
N ASP A 46 5.09 14.37 -3.25
CA ASP A 46 4.43 14.81 -2.02
C ASP A 46 4.22 13.64 -1.06
N TYR A 47 5.17 13.51 -0.14
CA TYR A 47 5.16 12.55 0.96
C TYR A 47 4.91 13.23 2.32
N LEU A 48 4.40 14.47 2.35
CA LEU A 48 4.31 15.27 3.57
C LEU A 48 3.53 14.55 4.68
N MET A 49 2.35 14.02 4.38
CA MET A 49 1.53 13.29 5.37
C MET A 49 2.23 12.03 5.88
N ALA A 50 2.90 11.29 5.00
CA ALA A 50 3.64 10.09 5.38
C ALA A 50 4.81 10.41 6.32
N ILE A 51 5.52 11.52 6.08
CA ILE A 51 6.61 12.01 6.91
C ILE A 51 6.07 12.51 8.26
N TRP A 52 4.99 13.30 8.23
CA TRP A 52 4.38 13.88 9.43
C TRP A 52 3.87 12.81 10.41
N LEU A 53 3.38 11.67 9.90
CA LEU A 53 2.89 10.57 10.74
C LEU A 53 4.00 9.68 11.32
N GLN A 54 5.27 9.82 10.92
CA GLN A 54 6.33 8.91 11.40
C GLN A 54 6.50 8.87 12.94
N PRO A 55 6.52 10.00 13.66
CA PRO A 55 6.61 9.98 15.12
C PRO A 55 5.43 9.24 15.75
N TRP A 56 4.22 9.50 15.26
CA TRP A 56 3.01 8.84 15.72
C TRP A 56 3.00 7.33 15.43
N ILE A 57 3.38 6.90 14.23
CA ILE A 57 3.53 5.48 13.87
C ILE A 57 4.49 4.78 14.84
N LYS A 58 5.61 5.44 15.16
CA LYS A 58 6.62 4.94 16.10
C LYS A 58 6.07 4.84 17.53
N GLU A 59 5.34 5.84 18.01
CA GLU A 59 4.67 5.81 19.32
C GLU A 59 3.66 4.66 19.43
N GLN A 60 2.98 4.32 18.33
CA GLN A 60 2.08 3.16 18.28
C GLN A 60 2.81 1.82 18.15
N GLY A 61 4.14 1.82 18.04
CA GLY A 61 4.96 0.62 17.81
C GLY A 61 4.63 -0.09 16.50
N ALA A 62 4.20 0.65 15.47
CA ALA A 62 3.83 0.12 14.17
C ALA A 62 4.94 0.34 13.12
N HIS A 63 4.84 -0.37 12.00
CA HIS A 63 5.84 -0.31 10.92
C HIS A 63 5.44 0.63 9.79
N ASP A 64 4.15 0.85 9.58
CA ASP A 64 3.61 1.75 8.56
C ASP A 64 2.18 2.16 8.92
N VAL A 65 1.59 3.04 8.12
CA VAL A 65 0.20 3.49 8.24
C VAL A 65 -0.64 3.00 7.06
N LEU A 66 -1.87 2.58 7.33
CA LEU A 66 -2.90 2.25 6.36
C LEU A 66 -3.92 3.40 6.29
N TYR A 67 -4.08 4.00 5.12
CA TYR A 67 -4.97 5.12 4.93
C TYR A 67 -6.43 4.69 4.74
N LEU A 68 -7.31 5.46 5.38
CA LEU A 68 -8.76 5.32 5.30
C LEU A 68 -9.39 6.60 4.75
N TRP A 69 -10.30 6.46 3.80
CA TRP A 69 -11.08 7.57 3.26
C TRP A 69 -12.56 7.22 3.29
N GLU A 70 -13.37 8.01 4.01
CA GLU A 70 -14.82 7.81 4.09
C GLU A 70 -15.21 6.36 4.48
N GLY A 71 -14.44 5.75 5.39
CA GLY A 71 -14.66 4.37 5.85
C GLY A 71 -14.09 3.28 4.93
N ALA A 72 -13.55 3.64 3.77
CA ALA A 72 -12.88 2.72 2.84
C ALA A 72 -11.37 2.71 3.04
N VAL A 73 -10.77 1.53 2.97
CA VAL A 73 -9.33 1.31 2.94
C VAL A 73 -8.79 1.67 1.55
N THR A 74 -7.65 2.33 1.50
CA THR A 74 -7.02 2.74 0.23
C THR A 74 -5.64 2.09 0.06
N GLU A 75 -4.62 2.60 0.73
CA GLU A 75 -3.23 2.16 0.60
C GLU A 75 -2.39 2.55 1.81
N CYS A 76 -1.16 2.03 1.86
CA CYS A 76 -0.09 2.61 2.66
C CYS A 76 0.66 3.67 1.83
N PRO A 77 1.43 4.59 2.45
CA PRO A 77 2.15 5.65 1.74
C PRO A 77 3.00 5.21 0.53
N ARG A 78 3.54 3.99 0.59
CA ARG A 78 4.42 3.42 -0.44
C ARG A 78 4.00 2.03 -0.91
N SER A 79 2.82 1.55 -0.54
CA SER A 79 2.42 0.16 -0.80
C SER A 79 0.92 0.02 -1.00
N ASN A 80 0.50 -0.87 -1.89
CA ASN A 80 -0.91 -1.30 -1.98
C ASN A 80 -1.24 -2.31 -0.88
N PHE A 81 -2.50 -2.40 -0.48
CA PHE A 81 -2.99 -3.30 0.56
C PHE A 81 -3.91 -4.38 -0.02
N PHE A 82 -3.81 -5.60 0.51
CA PHE A 82 -4.56 -6.76 0.09
C PHE A 82 -5.02 -7.56 1.30
N ILE A 83 -6.13 -8.28 1.14
CA ILE A 83 -6.57 -9.32 2.07
C ILE A 83 -6.85 -10.62 1.32
N ILE A 84 -6.77 -11.73 2.04
CA ILE A 84 -7.36 -13.00 1.66
C ILE A 84 -8.62 -13.19 2.51
N SER A 85 -9.78 -13.22 1.86
CA SER A 85 -11.06 -13.42 2.56
C SER A 85 -11.21 -14.85 3.10
N GLN A 86 -12.21 -15.07 3.96
CA GLN A 86 -12.55 -16.42 4.44
C GLN A 86 -12.86 -17.41 3.32
N HIS A 87 -13.28 -16.93 2.15
CA HIS A 87 -13.58 -17.75 0.97
C HIS A 87 -12.36 -17.92 0.03
N ASN A 88 -11.13 -17.66 0.50
CA ASN A 88 -9.91 -17.75 -0.31
C ASN A 88 -9.97 -16.87 -1.58
N THR A 89 -10.61 -15.71 -1.48
CA THR A 89 -10.62 -14.69 -2.54
C THR A 89 -9.64 -13.59 -2.19
N LEU A 90 -8.76 -13.24 -3.14
CA LEU A 90 -7.87 -12.08 -3.03
C LEU A 90 -8.69 -10.80 -3.24
N VAL A 91 -8.68 -9.90 -2.27
CA VAL A 91 -9.42 -8.64 -2.34
C VAL A 91 -8.46 -7.47 -2.17
N THR A 92 -8.61 -6.44 -3.01
CA THR A 92 -7.89 -5.16 -2.89
C THR A 92 -8.79 -4.00 -3.32
N SER A 93 -8.47 -2.79 -2.86
CA SER A 93 -9.19 -1.58 -3.26
C SER A 93 -9.14 -1.40 -4.78
N ALA A 94 -10.29 -1.06 -5.37
CA ALA A 94 -10.39 -0.80 -6.82
C ALA A 94 -9.92 0.61 -7.20
N ASN A 95 -10.23 1.60 -6.35
CA ASN A 95 -10.08 3.03 -6.64
C ASN A 95 -9.52 3.80 -5.43
N GLY A 96 -9.08 5.04 -5.67
CA GLY A 96 -8.67 5.95 -4.60
C GLY A 96 -7.28 5.68 -4.03
N MET A 97 -6.43 4.98 -4.79
CA MET A 97 -5.06 4.62 -4.43
C MET A 97 -4.15 4.59 -5.67
N LEU A 98 -2.84 4.41 -5.47
CA LEU A 98 -1.92 4.23 -6.60
C LEU A 98 -2.15 2.89 -7.29
N GLN A 99 -2.18 2.87 -8.63
CA GLN A 99 -2.19 1.64 -9.40
C GLN A 99 -0.76 1.08 -9.52
N GLY A 100 -0.26 0.48 -8.44
CA GLY A 100 1.12 -0.01 -8.36
C GLY A 100 1.42 -1.15 -9.34
N ILE A 101 2.64 -1.16 -9.89
CA ILE A 101 3.09 -2.21 -10.82
C ILE A 101 3.14 -3.58 -10.15
N THR A 102 3.65 -3.67 -8.92
CA THR A 102 3.65 -4.94 -8.16
C THR A 102 2.21 -5.43 -7.91
N ARG A 103 1.27 -4.52 -7.63
CA ARG A 103 -0.17 -4.84 -7.53
C ARG A 103 -0.68 -5.45 -8.83
N ALA A 104 -0.41 -4.81 -9.97
CA ALA A 104 -0.85 -5.31 -11.28
C ALA A 104 -0.32 -6.73 -11.55
N ASN A 105 0.95 -7.00 -11.23
CA ASN A 105 1.54 -8.33 -11.39
C ASN A 105 0.88 -9.36 -10.46
N ILE A 106 0.64 -9.01 -9.19
CA ILE A 106 -0.04 -9.89 -8.22
C ILE A 106 -1.44 -10.25 -8.74
N LEU A 107 -2.22 -9.26 -9.18
CA LEU A 107 -3.56 -9.49 -9.73
C LEU A 107 -3.54 -10.36 -10.99
N SER A 108 -2.53 -10.16 -11.86
CA SER A 108 -2.37 -10.97 -13.06
C SER A 108 -2.11 -12.45 -12.73
N VAL A 109 -1.21 -12.73 -11.77
CA VAL A 109 -0.85 -14.11 -11.41
C VAL A 109 -1.94 -14.77 -10.56
N ALA A 110 -2.60 -14.02 -9.68
CA ALA A 110 -3.63 -14.55 -8.80
C ALA A 110 -4.87 -15.04 -9.56
N LYS A 111 -5.22 -14.38 -10.68
CA LYS A 111 -6.38 -14.76 -11.51
C LYS A 111 -6.32 -16.20 -12.04
N ASP A 112 -5.11 -16.76 -12.18
CA ASP A 112 -4.92 -18.13 -12.66
C ASP A 112 -5.07 -19.18 -11.54
N SER A 113 -5.12 -18.76 -10.28
CA SER A 113 -5.02 -19.65 -9.12
C SER A 113 -6.11 -19.44 -8.07
N MET A 114 -6.75 -18.27 -8.02
CA MET A 114 -7.83 -17.97 -7.08
C MET A 114 -8.76 -16.87 -7.59
N ALA A 115 -9.92 -16.72 -6.94
CA ALA A 115 -10.82 -15.60 -7.21
C ALA A 115 -10.17 -14.28 -6.80
N VAL A 116 -10.37 -13.24 -7.62
CA VAL A 116 -9.82 -11.90 -7.41
C VAL A 116 -10.95 -10.88 -7.49
N GLU A 117 -11.05 -10.05 -6.44
CA GLU A 117 -12.02 -8.96 -6.35
C GLU A 117 -11.31 -7.61 -6.19
N GLU A 118 -11.51 -6.73 -7.16
CA GLU A 118 -11.18 -5.32 -7.03
C GLU A 118 -12.47 -4.58 -6.62
N ARG A 119 -12.61 -4.27 -5.32
CA ARG A 119 -13.81 -3.61 -4.77
C ARG A 119 -13.47 -2.67 -3.62
N THR A 120 -14.46 -1.95 -3.10
CA THR A 120 -14.30 -1.23 -1.83
C THR A 120 -13.97 -2.21 -0.72
N LEU A 121 -12.90 -1.91 0.02
CA LEU A 121 -12.43 -2.68 1.16
C LEU A 121 -12.65 -1.85 2.42
N THR A 122 -13.22 -2.45 3.46
CA THR A 122 -13.56 -1.78 4.72
C THR A 122 -12.73 -2.33 5.87
N LEU A 123 -12.76 -1.66 7.03
CA LEU A 123 -12.15 -2.23 8.23
C LEU A 123 -12.77 -3.55 8.67
N GLU A 124 -14.05 -3.79 8.35
CA GLU A 124 -14.71 -5.05 8.69
C GLU A 124 -14.21 -6.20 7.80
N ASP A 125 -13.94 -5.93 6.52
CA ASP A 125 -13.27 -6.89 5.65
C ASP A 125 -11.90 -7.28 6.22
N ILE A 126 -11.16 -6.33 6.79
CA ILE A 126 -9.86 -6.61 7.44
C ILE A 126 -10.04 -7.47 8.69
N ARG A 127 -11.00 -7.14 9.56
CA ARG A 127 -11.24 -7.88 10.82
C ARG A 127 -11.61 -9.34 10.57
N THR A 128 -12.30 -9.61 9.47
CA THR A 128 -12.77 -10.94 9.10
C THR A 128 -11.85 -11.67 8.13
N ALA A 129 -10.78 -11.04 7.62
CA ALA A 129 -9.84 -11.65 6.70
C ALA A 129 -9.07 -12.83 7.34
N LYS A 130 -8.68 -13.81 6.52
CA LYS A 130 -7.74 -14.85 6.92
C LYS A 130 -6.34 -14.28 7.05
N GLU A 131 -5.95 -13.50 6.06
CA GLU A 131 -4.62 -12.92 5.93
C GLU A 131 -4.70 -11.53 5.32
N ALA A 132 -3.68 -10.72 5.58
CA ALA A 132 -3.52 -9.41 4.96
C ALA A 132 -2.05 -9.16 4.66
N PHE A 133 -1.78 -8.48 3.55
CA PHE A 133 -0.42 -8.13 3.17
C PHE A 133 -0.37 -6.81 2.39
N ILE A 134 0.84 -6.27 2.26
CA ILE A 134 1.11 -5.08 1.45
C ILE A 134 2.11 -5.40 0.35
N SER A 135 2.06 -4.66 -0.75
CA SER A 135 2.99 -4.84 -1.88
C SER A 135 3.64 -3.54 -2.30
N SER A 136 4.94 -3.58 -2.58
CA SER A 136 5.71 -2.47 -3.17
C SER A 136 6.95 -3.02 -3.88
N SER A 137 7.62 -2.22 -4.71
CA SER A 137 8.82 -2.65 -5.44
C SER A 137 10.04 -2.91 -4.54
N THR A 138 10.04 -2.36 -3.32
CA THR A 138 11.20 -2.41 -2.40
C THR A 138 10.97 -3.23 -1.13
N LYS A 139 9.74 -3.67 -0.84
CA LYS A 139 9.46 -4.60 0.27
C LYS A 139 9.61 -6.02 -0.28
N ARG A 140 10.58 -6.77 0.23
CA ARG A 140 11.02 -8.09 -0.24
C ARG A 140 11.27 -9.00 0.95
#